data_AF-A0A3R8U060-F1
#
_entry.id   AF-A0A3R8U060-F1
#
_cell.length_a   1.000
_cell.length_b   1.000
_cell.length_c   1.000
_cell.angle_alpha   90.00
_cell.angle_beta   90.00
_cell.angle_gamma   90.00
#
_symmetry.space_group_name_H-M   'P 1'
#
loop_
_entity.id
_entity.type
_entity.pdbx_description
1 polymer ?
#
loop_
_entity_poly.entity_id
_entity_poly.type
_entity_poly.pdbx_seq_one_letter_code
_entity_poly.pdbx_strand_id
1 'polypeptide(L)'
;MVREGATCYDAYERLGIWNGPSMREFELAILTEIAIPRVHAGEPYNKVRQDLGVLPGKEATEVARQLLIELCLPRVHAGERCGPLAASIGIFDREAISAFYTTVLQDIGLPRVRQGIPCPQVLGDLGISRGPARAEFLRMAMEIDDVGGGHVADRA
;
A
#
# COMPACT_ATOMS: atom_id res chain seq x y z
N MET A 1 -11.87 25.17 -5.30
CA MET A 1 -11.54 24.69 -3.94
C MET A 1 -12.83 24.25 -3.26
N VAL A 2 -12.90 23.00 -2.80
CA VAL A 2 -14.02 22.49 -1.98
C VAL A 2 -13.94 23.17 -0.62
N ARG A 3 -15.05 23.73 -0.12
CA ARG A 3 -15.09 24.36 1.20
C ARG A 3 -15.21 23.28 2.27
N GLU A 4 -14.81 23.61 3.49
CA GLU A 4 -15.02 22.76 4.66
C GLU A 4 -16.51 22.39 4.76
N GLY A 5 -16.81 21.08 4.81
CA GLY A 5 -18.19 20.54 4.84
C GLY A 5 -18.87 20.32 3.48
N ALA A 6 -18.24 20.69 2.35
CA ALA A 6 -18.73 20.35 1.01
C ALA A 6 -18.12 19.03 0.52
N THR A 7 -18.90 18.21 -0.17
CA THR A 7 -18.47 16.94 -0.75
C THR A 7 -18.00 17.10 -2.20
N CYS A 8 -17.31 16.10 -2.74
CA CYS A 8 -17.05 16.00 -4.18
C CYS A 8 -18.34 16.12 -5.00
N TYR A 9 -19.44 15.53 -4.52
CA TYR A 9 -20.73 15.57 -5.19
C TYR A 9 -21.26 16.99 -5.32
N ASP A 10 -21.24 17.77 -4.24
CA ASP A 10 -21.68 19.18 -4.25
C ASP A 10 -20.84 20.02 -5.23
N ALA A 11 -19.55 19.70 -5.35
CA ALA A 11 -18.66 20.36 -6.28
C ALA A 11 -18.94 19.97 -7.74
N TYR A 12 -19.24 18.70 -8.02
CA TYR A 12 -19.65 18.23 -9.35
C TYR A 12 -20.92 18.93 -9.83
N GLU A 13 -21.94 18.96 -8.97
CA GLU A 13 -23.21 19.60 -9.29
C GLU A 13 -23.02 21.09 -9.58
N ARG A 14 -22.30 21.79 -8.71
CA ARG A 14 -22.05 23.23 -8.86
C ARG A 14 -21.21 23.58 -10.09
N LEU A 15 -20.22 22.74 -10.44
CA LEU A 15 -19.32 22.98 -11.56
C LEU A 15 -19.84 22.39 -12.88
N GLY A 16 -20.97 21.66 -12.86
CA GLY A 16 -21.51 20.98 -14.03
C GLY A 16 -20.61 19.85 -14.55
N ILE A 17 -19.77 19.27 -13.69
CA ILE A 17 -18.82 18.22 -14.07
C ILE A 17 -19.50 16.86 -13.92
N TRP A 18 -19.95 16.30 -15.05
CA TRP A 18 -20.64 15.01 -15.07
C TRP A 18 -19.98 13.97 -15.98
N ASN A 19 -18.82 14.30 -16.56
CA ASN A 19 -18.06 13.34 -17.36
C ASN A 19 -17.02 12.62 -16.50
N GLY A 20 -16.92 11.30 -16.66
CA GLY A 20 -16.06 10.45 -15.84
C GLY A 20 -14.57 10.85 -15.80
N PRO A 21 -13.93 11.27 -16.91
CA PRO A 21 -12.56 11.78 -16.88
C PRO A 21 -12.37 13.00 -15.95
N SER A 22 -13.16 14.05 -16.11
CA SER A 22 -13.03 15.26 -15.29
C SER A 22 -13.39 15.02 -13.82
N MET A 23 -14.35 14.13 -13.54
CA MET A 23 -14.65 13.73 -12.16
C MET A 23 -13.44 13.06 -11.50
N ARG A 24 -12.76 12.14 -12.21
CA ARG A 24 -11.56 11.46 -11.69
C ARG A 24 -10.38 12.40 -11.46
N GLU A 25 -10.13 13.32 -12.38
CA GLU A 25 -9.08 14.35 -12.19
C GLU A 25 -9.37 15.22 -10.97
N PHE A 26 -10.63 15.59 -10.77
CA PHE A 26 -11.06 16.39 -9.63
C PHE A 26 -10.94 15.61 -8.30
N GLU A 27 -11.36 14.34 -8.28
CA GLU A 27 -11.18 13.44 -7.14
C GLU A 27 -9.71 13.27 -6.78
N LEU A 28 -8.84 13.05 -7.77
CA LEU A 28 -7.41 12.93 -7.56
C LEU A 28 -6.80 14.22 -6.96
N ALA A 29 -7.23 15.38 -7.45
CA ALA A 29 -6.80 16.66 -6.88
C ALA A 29 -7.24 16.81 -5.42
N ILE A 30 -8.48 16.43 -5.09
CA ILE A 30 -8.97 16.46 -3.70
C ILE A 30 -8.19 15.50 -2.80
N LEU A 31 -7.96 14.28 -3.27
CA LEU A 31 -7.21 13.30 -2.52
C LEU A 31 -5.77 13.79 -2.26
N THR A 32 -5.12 14.37 -3.27
CA THR A 32 -3.73 14.83 -3.18
C THR A 32 -3.59 16.08 -2.31
N GLU A 33 -4.43 17.08 -2.54
CA GLU A 33 -4.30 18.40 -1.90
C GLU A 33 -4.97 18.50 -0.53
N ILE A 34 -5.96 17.63 -0.25
CA ILE A 34 -6.76 17.70 0.97
C ILE A 34 -6.64 16.42 1.79
N ALA A 35 -6.85 15.24 1.18
CA ALA A 35 -6.90 14.01 1.95
C ALA A 35 -5.52 13.61 2.51
N ILE A 36 -4.48 13.63 1.67
CA ILE A 36 -3.12 13.27 2.07
C ILE A 36 -2.64 14.10 3.28
N PRO A 37 -2.69 15.45 3.27
CA PRO A 37 -2.29 16.25 4.43
C PRO A 37 -3.05 15.91 5.72
N ARG A 38 -4.35 15.64 5.65
CA ARG A 38 -5.17 15.27 6.82
C ARG A 38 -4.75 13.91 7.39
N VAL A 39 -4.44 12.94 6.53
CA VAL A 39 -3.95 11.64 6.98
C VAL A 39 -2.56 11.76 7.61
N HIS A 40 -1.67 12.56 7.02
CA HIS A 40 -0.36 12.89 7.61
C HIS A 40 -0.51 13.58 8.98
N ALA A 41 -1.56 14.37 9.18
CA ALA A 41 -1.90 14.96 10.48
C ALA A 41 -2.51 13.95 11.49
N GLY A 42 -2.71 12.69 11.09
CA GLY A 42 -3.17 11.60 11.94
C GLY A 42 -4.64 11.22 11.79
N GLU A 43 -5.37 11.79 10.84
CA GLU A 43 -6.75 11.39 10.60
C GLU A 43 -6.84 10.05 9.84
N PRO A 44 -7.77 9.14 10.21
CA PRO A 44 -7.95 7.89 9.48
C PRO A 44 -8.39 8.11 8.03
N TYR A 45 -7.71 7.48 7.06
CA TYR A 45 -7.96 7.68 5.64
C TYR A 45 -9.42 7.41 5.23
N ASN A 46 -10.03 6.34 5.73
CA ASN A 46 -11.44 6.04 5.45
C ASN A 46 -12.40 7.14 5.89
N LYS A 47 -12.14 7.78 7.04
CA LYS A 47 -12.92 8.92 7.54
C LYS A 47 -12.71 10.13 6.64
N VAL A 48 -11.46 10.49 6.35
CA VAL A 48 -11.13 11.63 5.48
C VAL A 48 -11.78 11.48 4.10
N ARG A 49 -11.72 10.28 3.52
CA ARG A 49 -12.36 9.98 2.22
C ARG A 49 -13.88 10.14 2.28
N GLN A 50 -14.52 9.66 3.35
CA GLN A 50 -15.96 9.80 3.57
C GLN A 50 -16.37 11.27 3.73
N ASP A 51 -15.64 12.03 4.55
CA ASP A 51 -15.89 13.47 4.77
C ASP A 51 -15.83 14.25 3.45
N LEU A 52 -14.93 13.86 2.54
CA LEU A 52 -14.78 14.49 1.23
C LEU A 52 -15.78 13.96 0.20
N GLY A 53 -16.57 12.93 0.52
CA GLY A 53 -17.51 12.31 -0.42
C GLY A 53 -16.83 11.64 -1.63
N VAL A 54 -15.56 11.25 -1.50
CA VAL A 54 -14.82 10.53 -2.55
C VAL A 54 -15.24 9.07 -2.51
N LEU A 55 -15.70 8.52 -3.64
CA LEU A 55 -16.10 7.12 -3.72
C LEU A 55 -14.89 6.19 -3.82
N PRO A 56 -15.02 4.90 -3.46
CA PRO A 56 -13.99 3.91 -3.76
C PRO A 56 -13.80 3.81 -5.28
N GLY A 57 -12.56 3.78 -5.72
CA GLY A 57 -12.21 3.79 -7.14
C GLY A 57 -10.70 3.76 -7.32
N LYS A 58 -10.25 3.69 -8.57
CA LYS A 58 -8.83 3.54 -8.92
C LYS A 58 -7.97 4.63 -8.28
N GLU A 59 -8.43 5.88 -8.34
CA GLU A 59 -7.72 7.05 -7.81
C GLU A 59 -7.59 6.98 -6.28
N ALA A 60 -8.65 6.55 -5.59
CA ALA A 60 -8.63 6.34 -4.14
C ALA A 60 -7.68 5.18 -3.76
N THR A 61 -7.69 4.08 -4.53
CA THR A 61 -6.80 2.94 -4.31
C THR A 61 -5.33 3.33 -4.50
N GLU A 62 -4.99 4.12 -5.53
CA GLU A 62 -3.63 4.62 -5.73
C GLU A 62 -3.15 5.53 -4.59
N VAL A 63 -4.02 6.43 -4.11
CA VAL A 63 -3.68 7.29 -2.96
C VAL A 63 -3.54 6.48 -1.68
N ALA A 64 -4.40 5.48 -1.45
CA ALA A 64 -4.26 4.57 -0.32
C ALA A 64 -2.93 3.80 -0.39
N ARG A 65 -2.53 3.32 -1.58
CA ARG A 65 -1.23 2.67 -1.80
C ARG A 65 -0.07 3.60 -1.49
N GLN A 66 -0.12 4.84 -1.96
CA GLN A 66 0.90 5.85 -1.69
C GLN A 66 1.03 6.14 -0.19
N LEU A 67 -0.08 6.34 0.52
CA LEU A 67 -0.10 6.57 1.96
C LEU A 67 0.48 5.39 2.75
N LEU A 68 0.19 4.14 2.34
CA LEU A 68 0.81 2.96 2.94
C LEU A 68 2.34 2.98 2.77
N ILE A 69 2.83 3.32 1.59
CA ILE A 69 4.28 3.42 1.35
C ILE A 69 4.89 4.51 2.23
N GLU A 70 4.32 5.72 2.23
CA GLU A 70 4.87 6.87 2.96
C GLU A 70 4.85 6.67 4.48
N LEU A 71 3.73 6.18 5.02
CA LEU A 71 3.51 6.14 6.46
C LEU A 71 3.86 4.81 7.11
N CYS A 72 3.78 3.71 6.36
CA CYS A 72 3.94 2.38 6.92
C CYS A 72 5.26 1.72 6.51
N LEU A 73 5.81 1.96 5.32
CA LEU A 73 7.09 1.34 4.93
C LEU A 73 8.25 1.69 5.87
N PRO A 74 8.44 2.96 6.32
CA PRO A 74 9.49 3.28 7.29
C PRO A 74 9.33 2.54 8.62
N ARG A 75 8.08 2.29 9.04
CA ARG A 75 7.77 1.54 10.27
C ARG A 75 8.08 0.06 10.12
N VAL A 76 7.85 -0.52 8.94
CA VAL A 76 8.29 -1.89 8.64
C VAL A 76 9.81 -2.00 8.67
N HIS A 77 10.53 -1.03 8.10
CA HIS A 77 11.99 -0.96 8.22
C HIS A 77 12.46 -0.88 9.68
N ALA A 78 11.69 -0.21 10.54
CA ALA A 78 11.94 -0.15 11.98
C ALA A 78 11.55 -1.44 12.75
N GLY A 79 11.01 -2.46 12.06
CA GLY A 79 10.69 -3.78 12.62
C GLY A 79 9.21 -4.00 12.95
N GLU A 80 8.31 -3.08 12.58
CA GLU A 80 6.87 -3.30 12.74
C GLU A 80 6.31 -4.29 11.71
N ARG A 81 5.27 -5.04 12.09
CA ARG A 81 4.60 -6.00 11.21
C ARG A 81 3.63 -5.30 10.26
N CYS A 82 3.54 -5.75 9.01
CA CYS A 82 2.70 -5.13 7.99
C CYS A 82 1.19 -5.26 8.24
N GLY A 83 0.75 -6.36 8.83
CA GLY A 83 -0.66 -6.66 9.12
C GLY A 83 -1.43 -5.50 9.79
N PRO A 84 -1.01 -5.04 10.98
CA PRO A 84 -1.71 -3.98 11.71
C PRO A 84 -1.54 -2.57 11.13
N LEU A 85 -0.52 -2.33 10.29
CA LEU A 85 -0.17 -0.97 9.86
C LEU A 85 -1.24 -0.30 9.00
N ALA A 86 -1.80 -1.02 8.01
CA ALA A 86 -2.84 -0.45 7.16
C ALA A 86 -4.09 -0.04 7.95
N ALA A 87 -4.51 -0.89 8.90
CA ALA A 87 -5.62 -0.57 9.79
C ALA A 87 -5.33 0.62 10.71
N SER A 88 -4.07 0.79 11.14
CA SER A 88 -3.67 1.91 12.01
C SER A 88 -3.84 3.29 11.37
N ILE A 89 -3.79 3.38 10.03
CA ILE A 89 -4.04 4.61 9.28
C ILE A 89 -5.42 4.62 8.59
N GLY A 90 -6.30 3.68 8.95
CA GLY A 90 -7.67 3.63 8.44
C GLY A 90 -7.80 3.16 6.98
N ILE A 91 -6.85 2.36 6.48
CA ILE A 91 -6.90 1.79 5.12
C ILE A 91 -7.30 0.32 5.18
N PHE A 92 -8.39 0.00 4.47
CA PHE A 92 -8.94 -1.36 4.35
C PHE A 92 -9.07 -1.83 2.90
N ASP A 93 -8.54 -1.05 1.96
CA ASP A 93 -8.53 -1.37 0.53
C ASP A 93 -7.60 -2.56 0.29
N ARG A 94 -8.17 -3.69 -0.15
CA ARG A 94 -7.42 -4.94 -0.32
C ARG A 94 -6.38 -4.86 -1.44
N GLU A 95 -6.65 -4.09 -2.49
CA GLU A 95 -5.74 -3.92 -3.61
C GLU A 95 -4.54 -3.09 -3.19
N ALA A 96 -4.78 -1.95 -2.54
CA ALA A 96 -3.73 -1.11 -1.97
C ALA A 96 -2.87 -1.86 -0.95
N ILE A 97 -3.50 -2.61 -0.03
CA ILE A 97 -2.79 -3.43 0.97
C ILE A 97 -1.94 -4.52 0.29
N SER A 98 -2.49 -5.20 -0.72
CA SER A 98 -1.74 -6.21 -1.45
C SER A 98 -0.54 -5.61 -2.16
N ALA A 99 -0.71 -4.47 -2.84
CA ALA A 99 0.38 -3.76 -3.51
C ALA A 99 1.46 -3.33 -2.50
N PHE A 100 1.07 -2.81 -1.34
CA PHE A 100 1.99 -2.49 -0.25
C PHE A 100 2.79 -3.72 0.22
N TYR A 101 2.15 -4.88 0.38
CA TYR A 101 2.85 -6.11 0.75
C TYR A 101 3.85 -6.55 -0.33
N THR A 102 3.50 -6.42 -1.62
CA THR A 102 4.45 -6.69 -2.71
C THR A 102 5.66 -5.77 -2.62
N THR A 103 5.46 -4.46 -2.40
CA THR A 103 6.56 -3.49 -2.21
C THR A 103 7.45 -3.87 -1.02
N VAL A 104 6.86 -4.18 0.15
CA VAL A 104 7.62 -4.61 1.33
C VAL A 104 8.44 -5.87 1.05
N LEU A 105 7.85 -6.85 0.36
CA LEU A 105 8.55 -8.11 0.06
C LEU A 105 9.68 -7.91 -0.94
N GLN A 106 9.53 -7.00 -1.90
CA GLN A 106 10.60 -6.67 -2.85
C GLN A 106 11.73 -5.88 -2.17
N ASP A 107 11.39 -4.90 -1.35
CA ASP A 107 12.34 -3.96 -0.72
C ASP A 107 13.06 -4.56 0.50
N ILE A 108 12.35 -5.34 1.32
CA ILE A 108 12.86 -5.89 2.58
C ILE A 108 12.98 -7.41 2.51
N GLY A 109 11.97 -8.08 1.95
CA GLY A 109 11.90 -9.54 1.93
C GLY A 109 13.00 -10.19 1.07
N LEU A 110 13.10 -9.81 -0.21
CA LEU A 110 14.04 -10.42 -1.15
C LEU A 110 15.51 -10.20 -0.75
N PRO A 111 15.95 -9.02 -0.28
CA PRO A 111 17.31 -8.86 0.22
C PRO A 111 17.65 -9.80 1.38
N ARG A 112 16.69 -10.04 2.29
CA ARG A 112 16.88 -10.98 3.40
C ARG A 112 16.99 -12.43 2.93
N VAL A 113 16.22 -12.83 1.93
CA VAL A 113 16.36 -14.15 1.29
C VAL A 113 17.74 -14.30 0.62
N ARG A 114 18.21 -13.26 -0.08
CA ARG A 114 19.56 -13.25 -0.67
C ARG A 114 20.68 -13.35 0.36
N GLN A 115 20.42 -12.97 1.61
CA GLN A 115 21.33 -13.15 2.75
C GLN A 115 21.23 -14.54 3.38
N GLY A 116 20.42 -15.45 2.82
CA GLY A 116 20.23 -16.82 3.29
C GLY A 116 19.12 -16.99 4.33
N ILE A 117 18.30 -15.97 4.59
CA ILE A 117 17.18 -16.09 5.54
C ILE A 117 16.02 -16.85 4.86
N PRO A 118 15.53 -17.95 5.46
CA PRO A 118 14.45 -18.73 4.87
C PRO A 118 13.17 -17.92 4.68
N CYS A 119 12.49 -18.11 3.54
CA CYS A 119 11.23 -17.43 3.21
C CYS A 119 10.17 -17.49 4.34
N PRO A 120 9.93 -18.63 5.02
CA PRO A 120 8.95 -18.68 6.11
C PRO A 120 9.29 -17.74 7.27
N GLN A 121 10.58 -17.58 7.59
CA GLN A 121 11.03 -16.67 8.63
C GLN A 121 10.83 -15.21 8.20
N VAL A 122 11.21 -14.85 6.97
CA VAL A 122 10.98 -13.50 6.42
C VAL A 122 9.50 -13.13 6.46
N LEU A 123 8.63 -14.02 5.99
CA LEU A 123 7.18 -13.81 5.97
C LEU A 123 6.59 -13.70 7.39
N GLY A 124 7.08 -14.51 8.33
CA GLY A 124 6.69 -14.47 9.74
C GLY A 124 7.06 -13.14 10.41
N ASP A 125 8.28 -12.67 10.18
CA ASP A 125 8.78 -11.41 10.74
C ASP A 125 8.00 -10.20 10.21
N LEU A 126 7.68 -10.20 8.91
CA LEU A 126 6.87 -9.15 8.27
C LEU A 126 5.37 -9.27 8.60
N GLY A 127 4.93 -10.39 9.17
CA GLY A 127 3.52 -10.66 9.47
C GLY A 127 2.65 -10.87 8.22
N ILE A 128 3.25 -11.35 7.12
CA ILE A 128 2.56 -11.59 5.85
C ILE A 128 2.28 -13.10 5.71
N SER A 129 1.05 -13.51 6.02
CA SER A 129 0.69 -14.93 6.12
C SER A 129 0.06 -15.52 4.85
N ARG A 130 -0.68 -14.72 4.07
CA ARG A 130 -1.48 -15.17 2.93
C ARG A 130 -1.65 -14.05 1.90
N GLY A 131 -2.11 -14.41 0.70
CA GLY A 131 -2.47 -13.47 -0.36
C GLY A 131 -1.54 -13.53 -1.56
N PRO A 132 -1.88 -12.79 -2.62
CA PRO A 132 -1.14 -12.82 -3.89
C PRO A 132 0.31 -12.34 -3.74
N ALA A 133 0.57 -11.30 -2.93
CA ALA A 133 1.92 -10.84 -2.64
C ALA A 133 2.85 -11.94 -2.08
N ARG A 134 2.32 -12.81 -1.21
CA ARG A 134 3.08 -13.96 -0.70
C ARG A 134 3.40 -14.98 -1.80
N ALA A 135 2.42 -15.30 -2.64
CA ALA A 135 2.61 -16.27 -3.72
C ALA A 135 3.66 -15.78 -4.72
N GLU A 136 3.59 -14.50 -5.08
CA GLU A 136 4.56 -13.84 -5.95
C GLU A 136 5.96 -13.82 -5.34
N PHE A 137 6.08 -13.48 -4.05
CA PHE A 137 7.36 -13.51 -3.33
C PHE A 137 8.00 -14.90 -3.32
N LEU A 138 7.23 -15.95 -3.03
CA LEU A 138 7.76 -17.32 -3.04
C LEU A 138 8.25 -17.72 -4.44
N ARG A 139 7.51 -17.33 -5.49
CA ARG A 139 7.94 -17.55 -6.88
C ARG A 139 9.28 -16.85 -7.18
N MET A 140 9.41 -15.59 -6.79
CA MET A 140 10.67 -14.82 -6.97
C MET A 140 11.83 -15.39 -6.14
N ALA A 141 11.56 -15.89 -4.93
CA ALA A 141 12.58 -16.46 -4.06
C ALA A 141 13.16 -17.77 -4.61
N MET A 142 12.33 -18.61 -5.23
CA MET A 142 12.81 -19.84 -5.89
C MET A 142 13.81 -19.54 -7.02
N GLU A 143 13.61 -18.45 -7.77
CA GLU A 143 14.56 -18.02 -8.81
C GLU A 143 15.93 -17.61 -8.22
N ILE A 144 15.97 -17.18 -6.96
CA ILE A 144 17.22 -16.81 -6.27
C ILE A 144 17.99 -18.07 -5.86
N ASP A 145 17.29 -19.09 -5.37
CA ASP A 145 17.90 -20.37 -4.98
C ASP A 145 18.45 -21.14 -6.21
N ASP A 146 17.75 -21.10 -7.34
CA ASP A 146 18.17 -21.75 -8.59
C ASP A 146 19.43 -21.11 -9.21
N VAL A 147 19.67 -19.80 -8.98
CA VAL A 147 20.87 -19.10 -9.46
C VAL A 147 22.06 -19.27 -8.48
N GLY A 148 21.79 -19.61 -7.22
CA GLY A 148 22.78 -19.87 -6.17
C GLY A 148 23.38 -21.28 -6.15
N GLY A 149 22.92 -22.19 -7.02
CA GLY A 149 23.29 -23.61 -7.08
C GLY A 149 24.70 -23.93 -7.60
N GLY A 150 25.69 -23.08 -7.35
CA GLY A 150 27.11 -23.34 -7.63
C GLY A 150 27.93 -23.44 -6.34
N HIS A 151 28.31 -24.67 -5.97
CA HIS A 151 29.29 -25.07 -4.94
C HIS A 151 28.91 -24.87 -3.46
N VAL A 152 28.55 -25.96 -2.77
CA VAL A 152 29.44 -26.65 -1.80
C VAL A 152 29.08 -28.15 -1.79
N ALA A 153 29.66 -28.92 -2.71
CA ALA A 153 29.89 -30.35 -2.54
C ALA A 153 31.40 -30.53 -2.42
N ASP A 154 31.90 -30.55 -1.19
CA ASP A 154 33.02 -31.40 -0.73
C ASP A 154 33.43 -31.00 0.68
N ARG A 155 32.80 -31.64 1.66
CA ARG A 155 33.40 -31.97 2.95
C ARG A 155 32.83 -33.31 3.40
N ALA A 156 33.44 -34.39 2.95
CA ALA A 156 33.70 -35.62 3.70
C ALA A 156 34.57 -36.54 2.86
#